data_AF-A0A9E8AXK7-F1
#
_entry.id   AF-A0A9E8AXK7-F1
#
_cell.length_a   1.000
_cell.length_b   1.000
_cell.length_c   1.000
_cell.angle_alpha   90.00
_cell.angle_beta   90.00
_cell.angle_gamma   90.00
#
_symmetry.space_group_name_H-M   'P 1'
#
loop_
_entity.id
_entity.type
_entity.pdbx_description
1 polymer ?
#
loop_
_entity_poly.entity_id
_entity_poly.type
_entity_poly.pdbx_seq_one_letter_code
_entity_poly.pdbx_strand_id
1 'polypeptide(L)'
;MKPLTPGNISNLTQSPQETSPNILESVADTDYTRLPPPPSLLTVSQFCKLEAAFTIGGMRHLLFTKGHDLPGVYRFGRKLLIDRAEFIEGVKQGHTAQICKEAK
;
A
#
# COMPACT_ATOMS: atom_id res chain seq x y z
N MET A 1 -33.18 15.33 50.45
CA MET A 1 -34.07 14.47 49.65
C MET A 1 -33.55 13.04 49.69
N LYS A 2 -34.42 12.04 49.85
CA LYS A 2 -34.19 10.58 49.85
C LYS A 2 -35.53 9.92 49.39
N PRO A 3 -35.60 8.67 48.90
CA PRO A 3 -34.55 7.64 48.77
C PRO A 3 -34.45 6.96 47.38
N LEU A 4 -33.59 5.93 47.31
CA LEU A 4 -33.58 4.81 46.35
C LEU A 4 -34.75 3.83 46.68
N THR A 5 -35.20 2.80 45.93
CA THR A 5 -34.80 2.02 44.72
C THR A 5 -36.07 1.19 44.30
N PRO A 6 -36.07 0.07 43.54
CA PRO A 6 -35.32 -0.36 42.33
C PRO A 6 -36.25 -0.85 41.18
N GLY A 7 -35.73 -0.93 39.94
CA GLY A 7 -36.38 -1.68 38.85
C GLY A 7 -35.96 -3.15 38.85
N ASN A 8 -36.82 -4.04 39.37
CA ASN A 8 -36.58 -5.48 39.44
C ASN A 8 -37.13 -6.23 38.22
N ILE A 9 -36.30 -6.99 37.50
CA ILE A 9 -36.77 -8.06 36.61
C ILE A 9 -35.84 -9.28 36.76
N SER A 10 -36.29 -10.25 37.55
CA SER A 10 -35.77 -11.62 37.54
C SER A 10 -36.16 -12.32 36.24
N ASN A 11 -35.28 -13.12 35.66
CA ASN A 11 -35.45 -14.59 35.71
C ASN A 11 -34.25 -15.35 35.14
N LEU A 12 -33.74 -16.28 35.95
CA LEU A 12 -32.92 -17.41 35.51
C LEU A 12 -33.81 -18.46 34.81
N THR A 13 -33.28 -19.12 33.79
CA THR A 13 -33.51 -20.56 33.56
C THR A 13 -32.25 -21.12 32.88
N GLN A 14 -31.79 -22.29 33.32
CA GLN A 14 -30.50 -22.88 32.92
C GLN A 14 -30.64 -23.88 31.75
N SER A 15 -29.49 -24.26 31.18
CA SER A 15 -29.28 -25.14 30.02
C SER A 15 -29.88 -26.56 30.17
N PRO A 16 -29.89 -27.35 29.08
CA PRO A 16 -28.79 -28.31 28.91
C PRO A 16 -28.16 -28.35 27.50
N GLN A 17 -27.11 -29.16 27.39
CA GLN A 17 -26.28 -29.38 26.19
C GLN A 17 -26.99 -30.28 25.17
N GLU A 18 -26.79 -30.04 23.87
CA GLU A 18 -26.83 -31.09 22.84
C GLU A 18 -25.57 -31.02 21.95
N THR A 19 -25.17 -32.18 21.45
CA THR A 19 -23.81 -32.47 20.99
C THR A 19 -23.63 -32.19 19.49
N SER A 20 -22.38 -31.97 19.08
CA SER A 20 -21.95 -31.58 17.72
C SER A 20 -22.45 -32.49 16.59
N PRO A 21 -22.32 -32.01 15.33
CA PRO A 21 -21.20 -32.56 14.56
C PRO A 21 -20.18 -31.49 14.12
N ASN A 22 -18.97 -31.97 13.83
CA ASN A 22 -17.92 -31.18 13.18
C ASN A 22 -18.43 -30.57 11.87
N ILE A 23 -18.24 -29.26 11.70
CA ILE A 23 -18.03 -28.67 10.36
C ILE A 23 -16.55 -28.28 10.29
N LEU A 24 -15.71 -29.31 10.26
CA LEU A 24 -14.35 -29.23 9.76
C LEU A 24 -14.30 -29.77 8.31
N GLU A 25 -15.32 -29.42 7.51
CA GLU A 25 -15.35 -29.72 6.08
C GLU A 25 -14.74 -28.56 5.29
N SER A 26 -13.44 -28.71 5.05
CA SER A 26 -12.87 -28.65 3.70
C SER A 26 -13.57 -27.74 2.68
N VAL A 27 -13.47 -26.42 2.86
CA VAL A 27 -13.48 -25.47 1.73
C VAL A 27 -12.06 -25.27 1.22
N ALA A 28 -11.47 -26.35 0.70
CA ALA A 28 -10.26 -26.25 -0.10
C ALA A 28 -10.57 -25.50 -1.41
N ASP A 29 -9.55 -24.83 -1.95
CA ASP A 29 -9.53 -24.28 -3.31
C ASP A 29 -10.54 -23.16 -3.64
N THR A 30 -10.49 -22.08 -2.85
CA THR A 30 -10.57 -20.74 -3.47
C THR A 30 -9.28 -19.96 -3.18
N ASP A 31 -8.45 -19.77 -4.23
CA ASP A 31 -7.15 -19.08 -4.21
C ASP A 31 -7.31 -17.55 -4.07
N TYR A 32 -7.92 -17.11 -2.97
CA TYR A 32 -8.02 -15.70 -2.58
C TYR A 32 -6.66 -15.07 -2.24
N THR A 33 -5.61 -15.88 -2.15
CA THR A 33 -4.24 -15.48 -1.84
C THR A 33 -3.52 -14.78 -2.98
N ARG A 34 -3.96 -14.94 -4.24
CA ARG A 34 -3.30 -14.34 -5.40
C ARG A 34 -3.98 -13.08 -5.92
N LEU A 35 -4.01 -12.04 -5.07
CA LEU A 35 -4.18 -10.68 -5.60
C LEU A 35 -3.12 -10.42 -6.69
N PRO A 36 -3.50 -9.86 -7.85
CA PRO A 36 -2.51 -9.55 -8.88
C PRO A 36 -1.46 -8.61 -8.30
N PRO A 37 -0.17 -8.78 -8.64
CA PRO A 37 0.87 -7.88 -8.16
C PRO A 37 0.50 -6.44 -8.55
N PRO A 38 0.77 -5.45 -7.67
CA PRO A 38 0.44 -4.06 -7.97
C PRO A 38 1.07 -3.64 -9.31
N PRO A 39 0.38 -2.79 -10.11
CA PRO A 39 0.88 -2.40 -11.42
C PRO A 39 2.29 -1.83 -11.31
N SER A 40 3.24 -2.42 -12.04
CA SER A 40 4.65 -2.04 -11.91
C SER A 40 4.89 -0.58 -12.35
N LEU A 41 4.19 -0.16 -13.41
CA LEU A 41 4.19 1.19 -13.95
C LEU A 41 3.20 2.11 -13.22
N LEU A 42 3.76 3.09 -12.51
CA LEU A 42 3.03 4.06 -11.70
C LEU A 42 3.21 5.48 -12.26
N THR A 43 2.20 6.34 -12.17
CA THR A 43 2.45 7.78 -12.34
C THR A 43 3.30 8.33 -11.19
N VAL A 44 4.03 9.42 -11.41
CA VAL A 44 4.82 10.11 -10.36
C VAL A 44 4.02 10.30 -9.06
N SER A 45 2.74 10.69 -9.16
CA SER A 45 1.87 10.90 -7.99
C SER A 45 1.40 9.61 -7.30
N GLN A 46 1.40 8.47 -7.99
CA GLN A 46 1.15 7.16 -7.38
C GLN A 46 2.43 6.62 -6.73
N PHE A 47 3.58 6.75 -7.41
CA PHE A 47 4.88 6.39 -6.88
C PHE A 47 5.19 7.08 -5.55
N CYS A 48 5.04 8.42 -5.47
CA CYS A 48 5.22 9.18 -4.23
C CYS A 48 4.20 8.88 -3.11
N LYS A 49 3.10 8.18 -3.40
CA LYS A 49 2.15 7.72 -2.38
C LYS A 49 2.53 6.37 -1.78
N LEU A 50 3.24 5.53 -2.54
CA LEU A 50 3.76 4.25 -2.06
C LEU A 50 5.13 4.44 -1.39
N GLU A 51 6.00 5.22 -2.02
CA GLU A 51 7.36 5.47 -1.54
C GLU A 51 7.47 6.84 -0.87
N ALA A 52 7.15 6.88 0.43
CA ALA A 52 7.12 8.12 1.22
C ALA A 52 8.47 8.88 1.28
N ALA A 53 9.58 8.23 0.93
CA ALA A 53 10.90 8.87 0.80
C ALA A 53 10.99 9.83 -0.40
N PHE A 54 10.10 9.73 -1.40
CA PHE A 54 10.15 10.53 -2.62
C PHE A 54 8.99 11.53 -2.67
N THR A 55 9.32 12.82 -2.75
CA THR A 55 8.32 13.89 -2.88
C THR A 55 8.01 14.20 -4.34
N ILE A 56 6.78 14.65 -4.63
CA ILE A 56 6.39 15.08 -5.99
C ILE A 56 7.31 16.22 -6.49
N GLY A 57 7.72 17.12 -5.59
CA GLY A 57 8.68 18.20 -5.91
C GLY A 57 10.06 17.66 -6.30
N GLY A 58 10.64 16.77 -5.47
CA GLY A 58 11.93 16.14 -5.75
C GLY A 58 11.93 15.33 -7.04
N MET A 59 10.88 14.54 -7.28
CA MET A 59 10.72 13.78 -8.53
C MET A 59 10.60 14.69 -9.76
N ARG A 60 9.85 15.79 -9.66
CA ARG A 60 9.77 16.78 -10.76
C ARG A 60 11.12 17.45 -11.03
N HIS A 61 11.87 17.81 -9.98
CA HIS A 61 13.20 18.40 -10.13
C HIS A 61 14.19 17.43 -10.77
N LEU A 62 14.21 16.17 -10.31
CA LEU A 62 15.01 15.10 -10.92
C LEU A 62 14.69 14.92 -12.41
N LEU A 63 13.40 14.79 -12.76
CA LEU A 63 12.94 14.60 -14.14
C LEU A 63 13.15 15.83 -15.02
N PHE A 64 13.23 17.04 -14.45
CA PHE A 64 13.58 18.25 -15.18
C PHE A 64 15.09 18.28 -15.50
N THR A 65 15.95 17.95 -14.53
CA THR A 65 17.40 18.09 -14.67
C THR A 65 18.07 16.89 -15.36
N LYS A 66 17.52 15.67 -15.21
CA LYS A 66 18.00 14.44 -15.88
C LYS A 66 17.16 14.06 -17.11
N GLY A 67 15.97 14.63 -17.26
CA GLY A 67 15.03 14.22 -18.30
C GLY A 67 14.35 12.89 -17.95
N HIS A 68 14.10 12.09 -19.00
CA HIS A 68 13.46 10.78 -18.93
C HIS A 68 14.43 9.63 -19.24
N ASP A 69 15.72 9.93 -19.37
CA ASP A 69 16.80 8.95 -19.52
C ASP A 69 17.27 8.49 -18.13
N LEU A 70 16.36 7.84 -17.42
CA LEU A 70 16.59 7.27 -16.09
C LEU A 70 16.03 5.85 -16.06
N PRO A 71 16.73 4.88 -15.44
CA PRO A 71 16.23 3.53 -15.27
C PRO A 71 14.85 3.55 -14.60
N GLY A 72 13.92 2.77 -15.14
CA GLY A 72 12.53 2.71 -14.70
C GLY A 72 11.66 3.89 -15.12
N VAL A 73 12.16 4.92 -15.81
CA VAL A 73 11.34 6.08 -16.23
C VAL A 73 10.90 5.94 -17.68
N TYR A 74 9.61 5.72 -17.89
CA TYR A 74 9.02 5.47 -19.20
C TYR A 74 8.10 6.61 -19.64
N ARG A 75 8.33 7.14 -20.84
CA ARG A 75 7.49 8.20 -21.41
C ARG A 75 6.33 7.63 -22.23
N PHE A 76 5.11 7.78 -21.71
CA PHE A 76 3.87 7.45 -22.41
C PHE A 76 3.18 8.73 -22.91
N GLY A 77 3.65 9.22 -24.08
CA GLY A 77 3.17 10.46 -24.71
C GLY A 77 3.45 11.71 -23.86
N ARG A 78 2.39 12.23 -23.22
CA ARG A 78 2.45 13.37 -22.27
C ARG A 78 2.58 12.96 -20.80
N LYS A 79 2.51 11.66 -20.49
CA LYS A 79 2.67 11.13 -19.12
C LYS A 79 4.06 10.51 -18.97
N LEU A 80 4.58 10.59 -17.74
CA LEU A 80 5.72 9.79 -17.29
C LEU A 80 5.20 8.70 -16.35
N LEU A 81 5.63 7.49 -16.61
CA LEU A 81 5.39 6.29 -15.83
C LEU A 81 6.72 5.87 -15.20
N ILE A 82 6.65 5.28 -14.02
CA ILE A 82 7.79 4.82 -13.23
C ILE A 82 7.58 3.34 -12.95
N ASP A 83 8.46 2.48 -13.44
CA ASP A 83 8.58 1.14 -12.89
C ASP A 83 9.22 1.24 -11.51
N ARG A 84 8.48 0.88 -10.47
CA ARG A 84 8.93 1.02 -9.08
C ARG A 84 10.23 0.25 -8.81
N ALA A 85 10.37 -0.96 -9.34
CA ALA A 85 11.50 -1.83 -8.99
C ALA A 85 12.78 -1.32 -9.67
N GLU A 86 12.71 -1.10 -10.98
CA GLU A 86 13.83 -0.63 -11.79
C GLU A 86 14.31 0.78 -11.37
N PHE A 87 13.37 1.68 -11.06
CA PHE A 87 13.73 3.03 -10.59
C PHE A 87 14.40 3.02 -9.21
N ILE A 88 13.90 2.23 -8.25
CA ILE A 88 14.53 2.11 -6.92
C ILE A 88 15.93 1.47 -7.04
N GLU A 89 16.11 0.49 -7.92
CA GLU A 89 17.43 -0.08 -8.20
C GLU A 89 18.37 0.97 -8.80
N GLY A 90 17.91 1.74 -9.78
CA GLY A 90 18.67 2.82 -10.39
C GLY A 90 19.09 3.93 -9.41
N VAL A 91 18.21 4.28 -8.46
CA VAL A 91 18.54 5.19 -7.35
C VAL A 91 19.67 4.60 -6.48
N LYS A 92 19.60 3.31 -6.13
CA LYS A 92 20.65 2.62 -5.35
C LYS A 92 21.98 2.53 -6.09
N GLN A 93 21.96 2.37 -7.41
CA GLN A 93 23.15 2.39 -8.27
C GLN A 93 23.75 3.80 -8.45
N GLY A 94 23.10 4.85 -7.95
CA GLY A 94 23.63 6.22 -7.95
C GLY A 94 23.32 7.05 -9.20
N HIS A 95 22.47 6.59 -10.12
CA HIS A 95 22.06 7.37 -11.31
C HIS A 95 21.46 8.74 -10.95
N THR A 96 20.84 8.82 -9.76
CA THR A 96 20.25 10.04 -9.18
C THR A 96 21.14 10.71 -8.13
N ALA A 97 22.40 10.32 -7.93
CA ALA A 97 23.26 10.90 -6.90
C ALA A 97 23.69 12.35 -7.22
N GLN A 98 23.83 12.66 -8.50
CA GLN A 98 24.26 13.98 -9.00
C GLN A 98 23.10 14.68 -9.70
N ILE A 99 22.26 15.39 -8.94
CA ILE A 99 21.05 16.09 -9.45
C ILE A 99 21.33 17.57 -9.73
N CYS A 100 22.14 18.22 -8.89
CA CYS A 100 22.64 19.57 -9.16
C CYS A 100 24.08 19.45 -9.64
N LYS A 101 24.41 20.03 -10.80
CA LYS A 101 25.82 20.19 -11.18
C LYS A 101 26.44 21.23 -10.25
N GLU A 102 27.58 20.91 -9.63
CA GLU A 102 28.44 21.95 -9.08
C GLU A 102 28.84 22.89 -10.23
N ALA A 103 28.69 24.20 -10.01
CA ALA A 103 29.19 25.19 -10.96
C ALA A 103 30.72 25.12 -10.95
N LYS A 104 31.31 24.90 -12.13
CA LYS A 104 32.75 24.81 -12.35
C LYS A 104 33.27 26.09 -13.00
#